data_AF-U3AXL2-F1
#
_entry.id   AF-U3AXL2-F1
#
_cell.length_a   1.000
_cell.length_b   1.000
_cell.length_c   1.000
_cell.angle_alpha   90.00
_cell.angle_beta   90.00
_cell.angle_gamma   90.00
#
_symmetry.space_group_name_H-M   'P 1'
#
loop_
_entity.id
_entity.type
_entity.pdbx_description
1 polymer ?
#
loop_
_entity_poly.entity_id
_entity_poly.type
_entity_poly.pdbx_seq_one_letter_code
_entity_poly.pdbx_strand_id
1 'polypeptide(L)'
;MDTRGRVLSRILYQADVTDILPIESTFSSVYEAQNEYSKTTIEKSKQFEESILQIQDSGNQSAKSLIERINNSYRPTSNGATDTEPTKVKKVGDDAVAKVHNRQDIVEDGVFVWIETIGTGHALLTVHDSDITMFSYGRYDDIYPNTLGTMGDGVLIKASNEDCKPYLREQIFAKGARVFKITDVNKSDVFNYLNDIWEDSDDYPDSTEGELTLKSGRVINEYSLFENNCTTTIVDALDKSGTKIFEDSILGVELDQSFTIPVSLSDYLKNASLNFDMLVIDVTKEMKMFLDNPNNLKIKKPSKKDIVFGIITNQASFFGSSSSD
;
A
#
# COMPACT_ATOMS: atom_id res chain seq x y z
N MET A 1 -45.54 -17.22 15.33
CA MET A 1 -45.59 -17.31 13.86
C MET A 1 -45.47 -15.89 13.32
N ASP A 2 -44.28 -15.51 12.87
CA ASP A 2 -44.10 -14.29 12.06
C ASP A 2 -43.27 -14.68 10.84
N THR A 3 -43.89 -14.58 9.67
CA THR A 3 -43.43 -15.05 8.36
C THR A 3 -42.56 -14.02 7.63
N ARG A 4 -42.18 -12.91 8.28
CA ARG A 4 -41.38 -11.84 7.66
C ARG A 4 -39.86 -12.01 7.79
N GLY A 5 -39.38 -12.88 8.68
CA GLY A 5 -37.94 -13.11 8.91
C GLY A 5 -37.27 -14.17 8.03
N ARG A 6 -38.00 -14.88 7.15
CA ARG A 6 -37.47 -16.06 6.41
C ARG A 6 -37.19 -15.86 4.92
N VAL A 7 -37.49 -14.68 4.37
CA VAL A 7 -37.29 -14.42 2.93
C VAL A 7 -35.99 -13.67 2.66
N LEU A 8 -35.60 -12.74 3.55
CA LEU A 8 -34.30 -12.04 3.46
C LEU A 8 -33.10 -12.91 3.86
N SER A 9 -33.30 -13.90 4.73
CA SER A 9 -32.26 -14.90 5.07
C SER A 9 -32.07 -15.97 4.00
N ARG A 10 -32.86 -15.98 2.91
CA ARG A 10 -32.76 -16.96 1.82
C ARG A 10 -32.07 -16.41 0.57
N ILE A 11 -31.99 -15.09 0.41
CA ILE A 11 -31.34 -14.46 -0.74
C ILE A 11 -29.84 -14.22 -0.48
N LEU A 12 -29.44 -14.06 0.78
CA LEU A 12 -28.01 -13.92 1.16
C LEU A 12 -27.33 -15.25 1.54
N TYR A 13 -28.04 -16.38 1.49
CA TYR A 13 -27.56 -17.70 1.94
C TYR A 13 -27.65 -18.79 0.86
N GLN A 14 -27.56 -18.37 -0.41
CA GLN A 14 -27.45 -19.25 -1.58
C GLN A 14 -26.24 -18.89 -2.46
N ALA A 15 -25.22 -18.26 -1.88
CA ALA A 15 -23.85 -18.46 -2.35
C ALA A 15 -23.35 -19.74 -1.67
N ASP A 16 -23.33 -20.84 -2.40
CA ASP A 16 -22.79 -22.12 -1.96
C ASP A 16 -21.40 -21.92 -1.35
N VAL A 17 -21.28 -22.21 -0.05
CA VAL A 17 -20.02 -22.17 0.72
C VAL A 17 -19.20 -23.46 0.47
N THR A 18 -19.45 -24.16 -0.63
CA THR A 18 -18.81 -25.46 -0.94
C THR A 18 -17.76 -25.41 -2.04
N ASP A 19 -17.57 -24.28 -2.72
CA ASP A 19 -16.51 -24.11 -3.72
C ASP A 19 -15.47 -23.04 -3.31
N ILE A 20 -15.03 -23.06 -2.05
CA ILE A 20 -13.76 -22.42 -1.70
C ILE A 20 -12.65 -23.37 -2.14
N LEU A 21 -12.42 -23.41 -3.46
CA LEU A 21 -11.16 -23.91 -4.00
C LEU A 21 -10.05 -22.98 -3.48
N PRO A 22 -8.86 -23.51 -3.14
CA PRO A 22 -7.75 -22.67 -2.71
C PRO A 22 -7.48 -21.63 -3.80
N ILE A 23 -7.42 -20.34 -3.42
CA ILE A 23 -7.26 -19.16 -4.30
C ILE A 23 -6.12 -19.36 -5.32
N GLU A 24 -5.08 -20.12 -4.95
CA GLU A 24 -3.93 -20.48 -5.79
C GLU A 24 -4.26 -21.35 -7.02
N SER A 25 -5.44 -21.97 -7.08
CA SER A 25 -5.83 -22.89 -8.16
C SER A 25 -6.58 -22.23 -9.33
N THR A 26 -7.06 -20.99 -9.15
CA THR A 26 -7.93 -20.31 -10.13
C THR A 26 -7.48 -18.90 -10.49
N PHE A 27 -6.79 -18.19 -9.60
CA PHE A 27 -6.34 -16.81 -9.84
C PHE A 27 -4.83 -16.69 -9.61
N SER A 28 -4.17 -15.85 -10.41
CA SER A 28 -2.71 -15.65 -10.31
C SER A 28 -2.30 -14.71 -9.16
N SER A 29 -3.27 -14.04 -8.52
CA SER A 29 -3.09 -13.27 -7.28
C SER A 29 -4.44 -13.00 -6.58
N VAL A 30 -4.40 -12.64 -5.29
CA VAL A 30 -5.58 -12.16 -4.54
C VAL A 30 -6.19 -10.91 -5.20
N TYR A 31 -5.35 -10.00 -5.70
CA TYR A 31 -5.80 -8.85 -6.48
C TYR A 31 -6.61 -9.26 -7.71
N GLU A 32 -6.19 -10.29 -8.45
CA GLU A 32 -6.95 -10.78 -9.61
C GLU A 32 -8.29 -11.38 -9.19
N ALA A 33 -8.32 -12.14 -8.10
CA ALA A 33 -9.55 -12.67 -7.53
C ALA A 33 -10.51 -11.55 -7.08
N GLN A 34 -10.00 -10.49 -6.44
CA GLN A 34 -10.78 -9.34 -5.99
C GLN A 34 -11.29 -8.49 -7.15
N ASN A 35 -10.46 -8.25 -8.17
CA ASN A 35 -10.87 -7.54 -9.37
C ASN A 35 -11.96 -8.32 -10.12
N GLU A 36 -11.82 -9.64 -10.24
CA GLU A 36 -12.84 -10.48 -10.87
C GLU A 36 -14.13 -10.55 -10.05
N TYR A 37 -14.02 -10.63 -8.73
CA TYR A 37 -15.18 -10.56 -7.83
C TYR A 37 -15.89 -9.22 -7.94
N SER A 38 -15.13 -8.12 -7.98
CA SER A 38 -15.66 -6.76 -8.16
C SER A 38 -16.36 -6.62 -9.52
N LYS A 39 -15.72 -7.06 -10.62
CA LYS A 39 -16.33 -7.10 -11.95
C LYS A 39 -17.61 -7.92 -11.97
N THR A 40 -17.61 -9.11 -11.37
CA THR A 40 -18.78 -9.99 -11.29
C THR A 40 -19.90 -9.33 -10.48
N THR A 41 -19.57 -8.64 -9.39
CA THR A 41 -20.54 -7.92 -8.55
C THR A 41 -21.12 -6.73 -9.30
N ILE A 42 -20.29 -5.98 -10.03
CA ILE A 42 -20.71 -4.87 -10.89
C ILE A 42 -21.61 -5.40 -12.02
N GLU A 43 -21.24 -6.49 -12.66
CA GLU A 43 -22.01 -7.09 -13.75
C GLU A 43 -23.37 -7.58 -13.25
N LYS A 44 -23.41 -8.26 -12.10
CA LYS A 44 -24.67 -8.63 -11.44
C LYS A 44 -25.51 -7.39 -11.07
N SER A 45 -24.87 -6.31 -10.65
CA SER A 45 -25.56 -5.05 -10.34
C SER A 45 -26.13 -4.40 -11.60
N LYS A 46 -25.41 -4.42 -12.72
CA LYS A 46 -25.89 -3.96 -14.03
C LYS A 46 -27.04 -4.82 -14.55
N GLN A 47 -26.92 -6.15 -14.49
CA GLN A 47 -28.00 -7.06 -14.88
C GLN A 47 -29.25 -6.86 -14.02
N PHE A 48 -29.07 -6.61 -12.72
CA PHE A 48 -30.16 -6.25 -11.83
C PHE A 48 -30.79 -4.90 -12.21
N GLU A 49 -29.99 -3.88 -12.51
CA GLU A 49 -30.45 -2.58 -12.99
C GLU A 49 -31.21 -2.67 -14.32
N GLU A 50 -30.68 -3.41 -15.30
CA GLU A 50 -31.36 -3.70 -16.57
C GLU A 50 -32.69 -4.42 -16.35
N SER A 51 -32.73 -5.38 -15.41
CA SER A 51 -33.97 -6.07 -15.06
C SER A 51 -35.01 -5.12 -14.45
N ILE A 52 -34.58 -4.14 -13.65
CA ILE A 52 -35.45 -3.11 -13.09
C ILE A 52 -36.00 -2.20 -14.20
N LEU A 53 -35.15 -1.76 -15.12
CA LEU A 53 -35.53 -0.88 -16.23
C LEU A 53 -36.51 -1.58 -17.20
N GLN A 54 -36.28 -2.85 -17.52
CA GLN A 54 -37.22 -3.64 -18.33
C GLN A 54 -38.60 -3.76 -17.67
N ILE A 55 -38.65 -3.91 -16.34
CA ILE A 55 -39.92 -3.95 -15.61
C ILE A 55 -40.57 -2.56 -15.56
N GLN A 56 -39.80 -1.47 -15.52
CA GLN A 56 -40.32 -0.10 -15.62
C GLN A 56 -41.07 0.14 -16.95
N ASP A 57 -40.48 -0.33 -18.05
CA ASP A 57 -41.02 -0.17 -19.40
C ASP A 57 -42.21 -1.10 -19.69
N SER A 58 -42.34 -2.20 -18.92
CA SER A 58 -43.46 -3.15 -19.03
C SER A 58 -44.83 -2.58 -18.61
N GLY A 59 -44.88 -1.35 -18.08
CA GLY A 59 -46.12 -0.71 -17.64
C GLY A 59 -46.60 -1.14 -16.25
N ASN A 60 -45.83 -1.95 -15.52
CA ASN A 60 -46.16 -2.40 -14.17
C ASN A 60 -46.07 -1.24 -13.15
N GLN A 61 -47.23 -0.75 -12.68
CA GLN A 61 -47.30 0.38 -11.73
C GLN A 61 -46.62 0.10 -10.38
N SER A 62 -46.56 -1.16 -9.93
CA SER A 62 -45.89 -1.52 -8.68
C SER A 62 -44.38 -1.33 -8.80
N ALA A 63 -43.81 -1.72 -9.95
CA ALA A 63 -42.38 -1.53 -10.23
C ALA A 63 -42.02 -0.06 -10.41
N LYS A 64 -42.86 0.72 -11.10
CA LYS A 64 -42.70 2.18 -11.20
C LYS A 64 -42.67 2.86 -9.83
N SER A 65 -43.57 2.46 -8.93
CA SER A 65 -43.61 2.99 -7.55
C SER A 65 -42.39 2.58 -6.70
N LEU A 66 -41.81 1.40 -6.96
CA LEU A 66 -40.62 0.93 -6.27
C LEU A 66 -39.37 1.70 -6.74
N ILE A 67 -39.24 1.93 -8.05
CA ILE A 67 -38.14 2.71 -8.64
C ILE A 67 -38.21 4.17 -8.18
N GLU A 68 -39.41 4.75 -8.17
CA GLU A 68 -39.64 6.10 -7.65
C GLU A 68 -39.31 6.18 -6.15
N ARG A 69 -39.59 5.13 -5.36
CA ARG A 69 -39.15 5.05 -3.98
C ARG A 69 -37.63 4.95 -3.85
N ILE A 70 -36.96 4.07 -4.60
CA ILE A 70 -35.50 3.89 -4.58
C ILE A 70 -34.80 5.21 -4.93
N ASN A 71 -35.23 5.87 -6.00
CA ASN A 71 -34.67 7.16 -6.44
C ASN A 71 -34.97 8.30 -5.46
N ASN A 72 -36.00 8.17 -4.60
CA ASN A 72 -36.36 9.15 -3.57
C ASN A 72 -35.91 8.73 -2.15
N SER A 73 -35.32 7.55 -1.98
CA SER A 73 -34.86 7.03 -0.69
C SER A 73 -33.34 6.98 -0.65
N TYR A 74 -32.69 8.09 -0.28
CA TYR A 74 -31.82 8.15 0.91
C TYR A 74 -31.26 9.57 1.13
N ARG A 75 -31.29 10.04 2.38
CA ARG A 75 -30.27 10.96 2.88
C ARG A 75 -29.37 10.13 3.82
N PRO A 76 -28.10 9.86 3.46
CA PRO A 76 -27.12 9.48 4.46
C PRO A 76 -26.93 10.69 5.38
N THR A 77 -27.07 10.50 6.69
CA THR A 77 -26.60 11.50 7.65
C THR A 77 -25.08 11.53 7.58
N SER A 78 -24.54 12.57 6.95
CA SER A 78 -23.12 12.87 6.92
C SER A 78 -22.67 13.31 8.32
N ASN A 79 -22.16 12.39 9.13
CA ASN A 79 -21.17 12.76 10.14
C ASN A 79 -19.80 12.55 9.49
N GLY A 80 -19.17 13.63 9.01
CA GLY A 80 -17.72 13.65 8.77
C GLY A 80 -17.21 14.04 7.39
N ALA A 81 -18.00 14.62 6.48
CA ALA A 81 -17.47 15.13 5.21
C ALA A 81 -17.70 16.64 5.09
N THR A 82 -16.70 17.43 5.48
CA THR A 82 -16.58 18.82 5.06
C THR A 82 -15.78 18.85 3.77
N ASP A 83 -16.47 18.78 2.62
CA ASP A 83 -16.02 19.44 1.40
C ASP A 83 -17.16 19.56 0.36
N THR A 84 -17.07 20.64 -0.40
CA THR A 84 -18.14 21.51 -0.89
C THR A 84 -18.83 21.12 -2.19
N GLU A 85 -18.96 19.83 -2.51
CA GLU A 85 -19.87 19.39 -3.57
C GLU A 85 -21.04 18.58 -3.00
N PRO A 86 -22.32 18.90 -3.35
CA PRO A 86 -23.44 18.06 -2.94
C PRO A 86 -23.20 16.66 -3.50
N THR A 87 -23.09 15.67 -2.62
CA THR A 87 -22.94 14.26 -2.98
C THR A 87 -24.06 13.92 -3.96
N LYS A 88 -23.76 13.85 -5.25
CA LYS A 88 -24.74 13.46 -6.27
C LYS A 88 -25.07 12.00 -6.03
N VAL A 89 -26.25 11.75 -5.46
CA VAL A 89 -26.81 10.41 -5.35
C VAL A 89 -26.99 9.89 -6.78
N LYS A 90 -26.22 8.85 -7.15
CA LYS A 90 -26.42 8.15 -8.42
C LYS A 90 -27.83 7.58 -8.45
N LYS A 91 -28.62 7.95 -9.46
CA LYS A 91 -29.96 7.43 -9.69
C LYS A 91 -29.87 6.12 -10.48
N VAL A 92 -30.93 5.32 -10.42
CA VAL A 92 -31.11 4.20 -11.36
C VAL A 92 -31.10 4.77 -12.78
N GLY A 93 -30.18 4.30 -13.62
CA GLY A 93 -29.91 4.82 -14.97
C GLY A 93 -28.63 5.68 -15.09
N ASP A 94 -27.96 6.02 -13.98
CA ASP A 94 -26.65 6.65 -14.00
C ASP A 94 -25.58 5.56 -14.14
N ASP A 95 -25.40 5.04 -15.36
CA ASP A 95 -24.44 3.98 -15.75
C ASP A 95 -23.37 3.70 -14.68
N ALA A 96 -23.37 2.48 -14.13
CA ALA A 96 -22.30 2.01 -13.27
C ALA A 96 -21.01 1.84 -14.11
N VAL A 97 -20.31 2.95 -14.36
CA VAL A 97 -19.01 2.96 -15.01
C VAL A 97 -17.96 2.61 -13.95
N ALA A 98 -17.62 1.33 -13.87
CA ALA A 98 -16.36 0.93 -13.28
C ALA A 98 -15.26 1.31 -14.27
N LYS A 99 -14.35 2.21 -13.90
CA LYS A 99 -13.07 2.35 -14.59
C LYS A 99 -12.31 1.05 -14.38
N VAL A 100 -12.39 0.14 -15.34
CA VAL A 100 -11.53 -1.04 -15.41
C VAL A 100 -10.13 -0.50 -15.70
N HIS A 101 -9.33 -0.34 -14.66
CA HIS A 101 -7.92 0.02 -14.81
C HIS A 101 -7.20 -1.18 -15.43
N ASN A 102 -6.42 -0.93 -16.47
CA ASN A 102 -5.55 -1.95 -17.03
C ASN A 102 -4.50 -2.33 -15.97
N ARG A 103 -3.93 -3.54 -16.07
CA ARG A 103 -3.02 -4.04 -15.02
C ARG A 103 -1.74 -3.20 -14.86
N GLN A 104 -1.41 -2.38 -15.85
CA GLN A 104 -0.28 -1.44 -15.82
C GLN A 104 -0.63 -0.14 -15.09
N ASP A 105 -1.85 0.37 -15.26
CA ASP A 105 -2.32 1.63 -14.65
C ASP A 105 -2.24 1.62 -13.12
N ILE A 106 -2.26 0.43 -12.48
CA ILE A 106 -2.21 0.34 -11.01
C ILE A 106 -0.88 0.82 -10.42
N VAL A 107 0.21 0.75 -11.19
CA VAL A 107 1.55 1.18 -10.78
C VAL A 107 1.96 2.53 -11.39
N GLU A 108 1.12 3.15 -12.23
CA GLU A 108 1.42 4.45 -12.83
C GLU A 108 1.07 5.62 -11.90
N ASP A 109 0.14 5.41 -10.97
CA ASP A 109 -0.39 6.44 -10.08
C ASP A 109 -0.57 5.90 -8.66
N GLY A 110 0.05 6.54 -7.66
CA GLY A 110 -0.14 6.14 -6.26
C GLY A 110 1.06 6.37 -5.35
N VAL A 111 0.93 5.88 -4.11
CA VAL A 111 2.03 5.75 -3.15
C VAL A 111 2.41 4.29 -3.04
N PHE A 112 3.71 4.01 -3.14
CA PHE A 112 4.23 2.65 -3.14
C PHE A 112 5.35 2.48 -2.11
N VAL A 113 5.21 1.47 -1.26
CA VAL A 113 6.23 1.08 -0.28
C VAL A 113 7.02 -0.09 -0.85
N TRP A 114 8.34 0.04 -0.84
CA TRP A 114 9.28 -0.95 -1.36
C TRP A 114 10.10 -1.51 -0.21
N ILE A 115 10.17 -2.82 -0.12
CA ILE A 115 10.82 -3.48 1.01
C ILE A 115 11.69 -4.62 0.52
N GLU A 116 12.99 -4.54 0.80
CA GLU A 116 13.94 -5.64 0.66
C GLU A 116 14.37 -6.14 2.03
N THR A 117 14.65 -7.44 2.12
CA THR A 117 14.90 -8.12 3.40
C THR A 117 16.24 -8.84 3.41
N ILE A 118 17.19 -8.45 2.55
CA ILE A 118 18.54 -9.00 2.54
C ILE A 118 19.37 -8.23 3.58
N GLY A 119 19.99 -8.96 4.49
CA GLY A 119 20.81 -8.36 5.54
C GLY A 119 19.96 -7.70 6.62
N THR A 120 20.20 -6.40 6.89
CA THR A 120 19.29 -5.59 7.72
C THR A 120 17.97 -5.30 7.02
N GLY A 121 17.91 -5.54 5.71
CA GLY A 121 16.85 -5.07 4.84
C GLY A 121 16.92 -3.56 4.60
N HIS A 122 15.99 -3.09 3.77
CA HIS A 122 15.78 -1.67 3.49
C HIS A 122 14.32 -1.41 3.13
N ALA A 123 13.81 -0.25 3.54
CA ALA A 123 12.48 0.23 3.18
C ALA A 123 12.61 1.60 2.51
N LEU A 124 11.85 1.82 1.44
CA LEU A 124 11.76 3.12 0.79
C LEU A 124 10.34 3.34 0.27
N LEU A 125 10.05 4.57 -0.15
CA LEU A 125 8.75 4.95 -0.67
C LEU A 125 8.90 5.66 -2.02
N THR A 126 7.96 5.40 -2.92
CA THR A 126 7.81 6.17 -4.16
C THR A 126 6.42 6.77 -4.26
N VAL A 127 6.35 7.99 -4.77
CA VAL A 127 5.09 8.65 -5.17
C VAL A 127 5.08 8.74 -6.69
N HIS A 128 4.06 8.17 -7.31
CA HIS A 128 3.88 8.18 -8.76
C HIS A 128 2.72 9.10 -9.14
N ASP A 129 2.99 10.01 -10.05
CA ASP A 129 2.01 10.89 -10.69
C ASP A 129 2.35 11.01 -12.18
N SER A 130 2.65 12.21 -12.71
CA SER A 130 3.28 12.31 -14.03
C SER A 130 4.69 11.71 -14.07
N ASP A 131 5.37 11.74 -12.92
CA ASP A 131 6.75 11.27 -12.72
C ASP A 131 6.81 10.32 -11.51
N ILE A 132 7.86 9.50 -11.46
CA ILE A 132 8.19 8.71 -10.26
C ILE A 132 9.12 9.56 -9.40
N THR A 133 8.73 9.85 -8.15
CA THR A 133 9.64 10.41 -7.15
C THR A 133 9.90 9.38 -6.06
N MET A 134 11.17 9.13 -5.78
CA MET A 134 11.65 8.20 -4.76
C MET A 134 12.17 8.96 -3.55
N PHE A 135 11.76 8.50 -2.37
CA PHE A 135 12.32 8.87 -1.09
C PHE A 135 12.94 7.63 -0.44
N SER A 136 14.23 7.71 -0.14
CA SER A 136 14.98 6.62 0.50
C SER A 136 15.79 7.18 1.64
N TYR A 137 15.48 6.76 2.87
CA TYR A 137 16.19 7.21 4.08
C TYR A 137 17.14 6.13 4.56
N GLY A 138 18.39 6.46 4.84
CA GLY A 138 19.42 5.48 5.17
C GLY A 138 20.69 6.06 5.75
N ARG A 139 21.55 5.17 6.27
CA ARG A 139 22.95 5.47 6.53
C ARG A 139 23.71 5.46 5.22
N TYR A 140 23.59 6.53 4.44
CA TYR A 140 24.27 6.68 3.14
C TYR A 140 25.52 7.56 3.23
N ASP A 141 25.88 8.02 4.43
CA ASP A 141 27.04 8.88 4.64
C ASP A 141 27.91 8.33 5.77
N ASP A 142 28.29 9.16 6.75
CA ASP A 142 29.19 8.73 7.80
C ASP A 142 28.56 7.68 8.73
N ILE A 143 29.28 6.57 8.91
CA ILE A 143 28.96 5.56 9.91
C ILE A 143 29.76 5.87 11.18
N TYR A 144 29.06 6.05 12.30
CA TYR A 144 29.71 6.50 13.53
C TYR A 144 30.65 5.43 14.11
N PRO A 145 31.88 5.80 14.53
CA PRO A 145 32.81 4.88 15.15
C PRO A 145 32.23 4.20 16.41
N ASN A 146 32.63 2.96 16.66
CA ASN A 146 32.22 2.16 17.84
C ASN A 146 30.72 1.79 17.90
N THR A 147 29.95 1.98 16.84
CA THR A 147 28.51 1.62 16.78
C THR A 147 28.26 0.27 16.09
N LEU A 148 29.30 -0.46 15.70
CA LEU A 148 29.19 -1.67 14.86
C LEU A 148 28.45 -1.44 13.54
N GLY A 149 28.31 -0.19 13.09
CA GLY A 149 27.56 0.15 11.88
C GLY A 149 26.05 0.27 12.07
N THR A 150 25.56 0.31 13.31
CA THR A 150 24.13 0.48 13.58
C THR A 150 23.69 1.94 13.56
N MET A 151 24.63 2.89 13.73
CA MET A 151 24.35 4.33 13.72
C MET A 151 25.24 5.07 12.72
N GLY A 152 24.76 6.21 12.27
CA GLY A 152 25.44 7.09 11.32
C GLY A 152 24.57 8.26 10.95
N ASP A 153 24.99 9.03 9.95
CA ASP A 153 24.17 10.12 9.44
C ASP A 153 22.92 9.60 8.75
N GLY A 154 21.79 10.20 9.12
CA GLY A 154 20.49 9.98 8.54
C GLY A 154 20.34 10.77 7.27
N VAL A 155 20.54 10.10 6.13
CA VAL A 155 20.44 10.72 4.81
C VAL A 155 19.11 10.39 4.18
N LEU A 156 18.33 11.41 3.84
CA LEU A 156 17.15 11.29 2.99
C LEU A 156 17.51 11.61 1.55
N ILE A 157 17.37 10.63 0.65
CA ILE A 157 17.54 10.78 -0.79
C ILE A 157 16.19 11.08 -1.41
N LYS A 158 16.08 12.18 -2.16
CA LYS A 158 14.93 12.52 -3.02
C LYS A 158 15.38 12.53 -4.47
N ALA A 159 14.91 11.59 -5.29
CA ALA A 159 15.28 11.51 -6.70
C ALA A 159 14.09 11.12 -7.59
N SER A 160 14.07 11.64 -8.82
CA SER A 160 12.93 11.43 -9.73
C SER A 160 13.33 10.79 -11.05
N ASN A 161 12.42 10.01 -11.63
CA ASN A 161 12.53 9.39 -12.95
C ASN A 161 13.86 8.68 -13.22
N GLU A 162 14.61 9.14 -14.22
CA GLU A 162 15.83 8.48 -14.69
C GLU A 162 16.93 8.43 -13.63
N ASP A 163 16.90 9.36 -12.66
CA ASP A 163 17.86 9.35 -11.54
C ASP A 163 17.55 8.21 -10.56
N CYS A 164 16.28 7.89 -10.31
CA CYS A 164 15.89 6.87 -9.33
C CYS A 164 15.65 5.47 -9.94
N LYS A 165 15.26 5.37 -11.22
CA LYS A 165 14.96 4.09 -11.89
C LYS A 165 16.08 3.05 -11.79
N PRO A 166 17.39 3.37 -11.95
CA PRO A 166 18.46 2.40 -11.76
C PRO A 166 18.46 1.80 -10.35
N TYR A 167 18.26 2.63 -9.33
CA TYR A 167 18.18 2.21 -7.94
C TYR A 167 16.97 1.31 -7.70
N LEU A 168 15.77 1.72 -8.14
CA LEU A 168 14.54 0.93 -7.99
C LEU A 168 14.64 -0.44 -8.69
N ARG A 169 15.27 -0.50 -9.88
CA ARG A 169 15.55 -1.77 -10.57
C ARG A 169 16.48 -2.67 -9.76
N GLU A 170 17.51 -2.10 -9.13
CA GLU A 170 18.37 -2.88 -8.24
C GLU A 170 17.57 -3.46 -7.06
N GLN A 171 16.71 -2.66 -6.42
CA GLN A 171 15.87 -3.13 -5.31
C GLN A 171 15.01 -4.32 -5.74
N ILE A 172 14.25 -4.20 -6.83
CA ILE A 172 13.24 -5.22 -7.18
C ILE A 172 13.80 -6.45 -7.91
N PHE A 173 14.87 -6.30 -8.69
CA PHE A 173 15.44 -7.41 -9.47
C PHE A 173 16.67 -8.06 -8.83
N ALA A 174 17.53 -7.25 -8.19
CA ALA A 174 18.76 -7.76 -7.58
C ALA A 174 18.59 -8.04 -6.08
N LYS A 175 17.81 -7.23 -5.36
CA LYS A 175 17.55 -7.45 -3.93
C LYS A 175 16.23 -8.16 -3.64
N GLY A 176 15.38 -8.33 -4.66
CA GLY A 176 14.12 -9.05 -4.52
C GLY A 176 13.08 -8.28 -3.69
N ALA A 177 13.13 -6.96 -3.72
CA ALA A 177 12.17 -6.12 -3.02
C ALA A 177 10.72 -6.45 -3.40
N ARG A 178 9.84 -6.38 -2.42
CA ARG A 178 8.38 -6.41 -2.59
C ARG A 178 7.85 -4.99 -2.63
N VAL A 179 6.78 -4.79 -3.39
CA VAL A 179 6.21 -3.46 -3.61
C VAL A 179 4.72 -3.49 -3.32
N PHE A 180 4.29 -2.59 -2.45
CA PHE A 180 2.91 -2.48 -1.99
C PHE A 180 2.35 -1.10 -2.30
N LYS A 181 1.19 -1.04 -2.95
CA LYS A 181 0.43 0.20 -3.13
C LYS A 181 -0.41 0.45 -1.88
N ILE A 182 -0.32 1.66 -1.34
CA ILE A 182 -1.19 2.13 -0.25
C ILE A 182 -2.31 2.97 -0.88
N THR A 183 -3.57 2.59 -0.64
CA THR A 183 -4.71 3.09 -1.43
C THR A 183 -5.52 4.18 -0.72
N ASP A 184 -5.35 4.33 0.59
CA ASP A 184 -6.13 5.23 1.44
C ASP A 184 -5.38 6.50 1.85
N VAL A 185 -4.21 6.73 1.26
CA VAL A 185 -3.40 7.94 1.48
C VAL A 185 -3.55 8.92 0.32
N ASN A 186 -3.47 10.21 0.64
CA ASN A 186 -3.30 11.25 -0.35
C ASN A 186 -1.82 11.33 -0.78
N LYS A 187 -1.56 11.16 -2.08
CA LYS A 187 -0.20 11.22 -2.66
C LYS A 187 0.51 12.54 -2.35
N SER A 188 -0.21 13.67 -2.38
CA SER A 188 0.36 14.99 -2.12
C SER A 188 0.75 15.15 -0.65
N ASP A 189 -0.02 14.60 0.28
CA ASP A 189 0.30 14.69 1.71
C ASP A 189 1.57 13.88 2.03
N VAL A 190 1.67 12.65 1.50
CA VAL A 190 2.88 11.82 1.63
C VAL A 190 4.10 12.48 1.00
N PHE A 191 3.95 13.04 -0.22
CA PHE A 191 5.02 13.74 -0.90
C PHE A 191 5.48 14.96 -0.10
N ASN A 192 4.55 15.82 0.31
CA ASN A 192 4.88 17.07 1.01
C ASN A 192 5.56 16.78 2.34
N TYR A 193 5.09 15.78 3.11
CA TYR A 193 5.72 15.40 4.38
C TYR A 193 7.22 15.08 4.22
N LEU A 194 7.56 14.19 3.28
CA LEU A 194 8.94 13.80 3.04
C LEU A 194 9.76 14.89 2.33
N ASN A 195 9.12 15.65 1.44
CA ASN A 195 9.76 16.76 0.73
C ASN A 195 10.14 17.89 1.69
N ASP A 196 9.26 18.24 2.63
CA ASP A 196 9.51 19.31 3.58
C ASP A 196 10.68 18.95 4.52
N ILE A 197 10.75 17.69 4.98
CA ILE A 197 11.92 17.18 5.74
C ILE A 197 13.21 17.28 4.91
N TRP A 198 13.14 16.96 3.62
CA TRP A 198 14.30 17.02 2.73
C TRP A 198 14.76 18.45 2.47
N GLU A 199 13.82 19.38 2.22
CA GLU A 199 14.12 20.79 1.92
C GLU A 199 14.53 21.60 3.16
N ASP A 200 14.17 21.16 4.37
CA ASP A 200 14.56 21.83 5.63
C ASP A 200 16.06 21.67 5.97
N SER A 201 16.73 20.71 5.32
CA SER A 201 18.17 20.50 5.49
C SER A 201 18.99 21.12 4.35
N ASP A 202 19.98 21.93 4.73
CA ASP A 202 21.04 22.45 3.87
C ASP A 202 22.34 21.62 3.99
N ASP A 203 22.33 20.53 4.75
CA ASP A 203 23.51 19.67 4.96
C ASP A 203 23.55 18.57 3.90
N TYR A 204 24.71 18.46 3.24
CA TYR A 204 24.94 17.52 2.14
C TYR A 204 25.85 16.40 2.60
N PRO A 205 25.60 15.15 2.15
CA PRO A 205 26.52 14.06 2.41
C PRO A 205 27.88 14.33 1.75
N ASP A 206 28.97 14.03 2.44
CA ASP A 206 30.33 14.29 1.97
C ASP A 206 31.15 13.00 1.72
N SER A 207 30.58 11.84 2.03
CA SER A 207 31.19 10.54 1.81
C SER A 207 31.21 10.13 0.33
N THR A 208 32.01 9.10 0.04
CA THR A 208 32.14 8.54 -1.31
C THR A 208 30.99 7.61 -1.73
N GLU A 209 29.88 7.54 -0.99
CA GLU A 209 28.79 6.56 -1.18
C GLU A 209 27.87 6.91 -2.37
N GLY A 210 28.40 6.80 -3.59
CA GLY A 210 27.61 6.76 -4.82
C GLY A 210 27.08 8.10 -5.33
N GLU A 211 27.00 8.24 -6.66
CA GLU A 211 26.61 9.48 -7.35
C GLU A 211 25.20 9.96 -6.97
N LEU A 212 24.26 9.03 -6.77
CA LEU A 212 22.87 9.35 -6.42
C LEU A 212 22.78 10.07 -5.06
N THR A 213 23.49 9.56 -4.05
CA THR A 213 23.53 10.12 -2.69
C THR A 213 24.14 11.52 -2.71
N LEU A 214 25.30 11.68 -3.35
CA LEU A 214 25.97 12.98 -3.46
C LEU A 214 25.12 14.03 -4.19
N LYS A 215 24.38 13.62 -5.23
CA LYS A 215 23.53 14.52 -6.01
C LYS A 215 22.22 14.88 -5.31
N SER A 216 21.64 13.93 -4.58
CA SER A 216 20.21 13.96 -4.24
C SER A 216 19.91 13.73 -2.75
N GLY A 217 20.95 13.53 -1.95
CA GLY A 217 20.88 13.32 -0.51
C GLY A 217 20.91 14.62 0.28
N ARG A 218 20.27 14.58 1.45
CA ARG A 218 20.36 15.57 2.52
C ARG A 218 20.54 14.85 3.85
N VAL A 219 21.45 15.34 4.68
CA VAL A 219 21.63 14.85 6.06
C VAL A 219 20.56 15.52 6.91
N ILE A 220 19.57 14.76 7.38
CA ILE A 220 18.39 15.33 8.05
C ILE A 220 18.38 15.11 9.57
N ASN A 221 19.17 14.15 10.08
CA ASN A 221 19.33 13.81 11.50
C ASN A 221 20.34 12.65 11.65
N GLU A 222 20.36 11.99 12.81
CA GLU A 222 21.11 10.76 13.06
C GLU A 222 20.25 9.51 12.79
N TYR A 223 20.78 8.57 12.03
CA TYR A 223 20.19 7.25 11.84
C TYR A 223 20.57 6.31 12.96
N SER A 224 19.59 5.54 13.46
CA SER A 224 19.78 4.41 14.36
C SER A 224 18.99 3.20 13.89
N LEU A 225 19.66 2.05 13.73
CA LEU A 225 19.03 0.79 13.29
C LEU A 225 17.81 0.39 14.13
N PHE A 226 17.75 0.82 15.39
CA PHE A 226 16.73 0.39 16.35
C PHE A 226 15.71 1.46 16.72
N GLU A 227 15.87 2.70 16.25
CA GLU A 227 15.02 3.82 16.67
C GLU A 227 14.61 4.66 15.47
N ASN A 228 15.56 5.35 14.83
CA ASN A 228 15.32 6.21 13.68
C ASN A 228 15.92 5.61 12.41
N ASN A 229 15.13 4.87 11.66
CA ASN A 229 15.59 4.13 10.49
C ASN A 229 14.66 4.25 9.28
N CYS A 230 15.02 3.55 8.21
CA CYS A 230 14.26 3.53 6.96
C CYS A 230 12.79 3.13 7.17
N THR A 231 12.54 2.14 8.02
CA THR A 231 11.20 1.62 8.28
C THR A 231 10.36 2.62 9.07
N THR A 232 10.91 3.18 10.15
CA THR A 232 10.19 4.16 10.97
C THR A 232 9.87 5.44 10.18
N THR A 233 10.80 5.89 9.33
CA THR A 233 10.57 7.04 8.45
C THR A 233 9.42 6.82 7.47
N ILE A 234 9.33 5.62 6.88
CA ILE A 234 8.21 5.31 5.97
C ILE A 234 6.89 5.18 6.74
N VAL A 235 6.90 4.54 7.90
CA VAL A 235 5.69 4.41 8.74
C VAL A 235 5.19 5.79 9.17
N ASP A 236 6.07 6.66 9.65
CA ASP A 236 5.73 8.03 10.05
C ASP A 236 5.14 8.81 8.87
N ALA A 237 5.74 8.72 7.68
CA ALA A 237 5.21 9.41 6.50
C ALA A 237 3.79 8.96 6.14
N LEU A 238 3.49 7.67 6.25
CA LEU A 238 2.16 7.12 5.98
C LEU A 238 1.16 7.48 7.09
N ASP A 239 1.54 7.33 8.36
CA ASP A 239 0.71 7.65 9.53
C ASP A 239 0.32 9.14 9.54
N LYS A 240 1.30 10.04 9.36
CA LYS A 240 1.06 11.48 9.27
C LYS A 240 0.22 11.87 8.06
N SER A 241 0.14 11.01 7.04
CA SER A 241 -0.72 11.19 5.88
C SER A 241 -2.12 10.56 6.04
N GLY A 242 -2.46 10.07 7.23
CA GLY A 242 -3.81 9.66 7.61
C GLY A 242 -4.22 8.27 7.13
N THR A 243 -3.27 7.38 6.85
CA THR A 243 -3.58 6.00 6.51
C THR A 243 -4.24 5.28 7.69
N LYS A 244 -5.16 4.36 7.37
CA LYS A 244 -5.81 3.47 8.33
C LYS A 244 -5.14 2.11 8.42
N ILE A 245 -4.11 1.87 7.60
CA ILE A 245 -3.42 0.58 7.58
C ILE A 245 -2.81 0.23 8.94
N PHE A 246 -2.63 1.17 9.86
CA PHE A 246 -2.09 0.92 11.20
C PHE A 246 -3.14 1.02 12.33
N GLU A 247 -4.40 1.39 12.02
CA GLU A 247 -5.47 1.62 13.00
C GLU A 247 -6.05 0.30 13.56
N ASP A 248 -6.18 -0.75 12.72
CA ASP A 248 -6.83 -2.03 13.07
C ASP A 248 -5.91 -3.06 13.76
N SER A 249 -4.66 -2.70 13.96
CA SER A 249 -3.70 -3.51 14.73
C SER A 249 -4.02 -3.57 16.23
N ILE A 250 -5.13 -2.96 16.66
CA ILE A 250 -5.67 -2.99 18.01
C ILE A 250 -6.70 -4.14 18.15
N LEU A 251 -6.30 -5.37 17.83
CA LEU A 251 -6.91 -6.59 18.40
C LEU A 251 -6.24 -6.94 19.75
N GLY A 252 -5.95 -5.92 20.56
CA GLY A 252 -5.43 -6.08 21.93
C GLY A 252 -3.93 -6.37 22.04
N VAL A 253 -3.14 -6.11 21.00
CA VAL A 253 -1.66 -6.13 21.07
C VAL A 253 -1.18 -4.69 20.83
N GLU A 254 -0.53 -4.09 21.83
CA GLU A 254 0.14 -2.80 21.63
C GLU A 254 1.24 -2.98 20.58
N LEU A 255 1.15 -2.25 19.47
CA LEU A 255 2.18 -2.19 18.42
C LEU A 255 3.32 -1.24 18.81
N ASP A 256 3.78 -1.27 20.05
CA ASP A 256 4.77 -0.28 20.48
C ASP A 256 6.18 -0.53 19.89
N GLN A 257 6.43 -1.66 19.20
CA GLN A 257 7.78 -2.02 18.72
C GLN A 257 7.90 -2.76 17.37
N SER A 258 6.81 -2.99 16.61
CA SER A 258 6.85 -3.99 15.51
C SER A 258 7.30 -3.50 14.13
N PHE A 259 7.50 -2.21 13.88
CA PHE A 259 7.88 -1.71 12.54
C PHE A 259 9.25 -1.04 12.47
N THR A 260 10.14 -1.40 13.37
CA THR A 260 11.52 -0.91 13.35
C THR A 260 12.38 -1.63 12.30
N ILE A 261 11.90 -2.76 11.74
CA ILE A 261 12.70 -3.60 10.83
C ILE A 261 11.93 -3.85 9.52
N PRO A 262 12.61 -3.80 8.35
CA PRO A 262 11.97 -4.04 7.06
C PRO A 262 11.22 -5.39 6.95
N VAL A 263 11.74 -6.46 7.56
CA VAL A 263 11.09 -7.79 7.54
C VAL A 263 9.68 -7.74 8.14
N SER A 264 9.52 -7.13 9.31
CA SER A 264 8.23 -7.08 9.98
C SER A 264 7.23 -6.19 9.24
N LEU A 265 7.69 -5.06 8.68
CA LEU A 265 6.84 -4.23 7.80
C LEU A 265 6.41 -5.00 6.54
N SER A 266 7.32 -5.77 5.92
CA SER A 266 6.99 -6.59 4.75
C SER A 266 5.95 -7.67 5.07
N ASP A 267 6.09 -8.37 6.20
CA ASP A 267 5.12 -9.39 6.62
C ASP A 267 3.77 -8.79 6.96
N TYR A 268 3.76 -7.60 7.56
CA TYR A 268 2.54 -6.87 7.84
C TYR A 268 1.80 -6.44 6.57
N LEU A 269 2.48 -5.74 5.66
CA LEU A 269 1.88 -5.30 4.40
C LEU A 269 1.49 -6.49 3.51
N LYS A 270 2.22 -7.61 3.60
CA LYS A 270 1.79 -8.87 2.99
C LYS A 270 0.43 -9.31 3.51
N ASN A 271 0.27 -9.39 4.82
CA ASN A 271 -0.96 -9.86 5.42
C ASN A 271 -2.11 -8.89 5.16
N ALA A 272 -1.86 -7.58 5.27
CA ALA A 272 -2.82 -6.54 4.91
C ALA A 272 -3.26 -6.65 3.44
N SER A 273 -2.35 -6.99 2.52
CA SER A 273 -2.70 -7.18 1.10
C SER A 273 -3.60 -8.39 0.81
N LEU A 274 -3.80 -9.27 1.80
CA LEU A 274 -4.74 -10.40 1.71
C LEU A 274 -6.14 -10.02 2.20
N ASN A 275 -6.30 -8.86 2.85
CA ASN A 275 -7.59 -8.39 3.35
C ASN A 275 -8.47 -7.86 2.21
N PHE A 276 -9.79 -7.88 2.45
CA PHE A 276 -10.80 -7.43 1.49
C PHE A 276 -11.09 -5.92 1.55
N ASP A 277 -10.49 -5.18 2.49
CA ASP A 277 -10.58 -3.72 2.58
C ASP A 277 -9.82 -2.99 1.45
N MET A 278 -8.87 -3.69 0.81
CA MET A 278 -8.00 -3.19 -0.25
C MET A 278 -7.17 -1.95 0.11
N LEU A 279 -6.89 -1.73 1.40
CA LEU A 279 -6.04 -0.61 1.85
C LEU A 279 -4.58 -0.79 1.37
N VAL A 280 -4.16 -2.04 1.20
CA VAL A 280 -2.84 -2.42 0.69
C VAL A 280 -3.00 -3.38 -0.48
N ILE A 281 -2.24 -3.17 -1.57
CA ILE A 281 -2.21 -4.08 -2.72
C ILE A 281 -0.77 -4.48 -3.00
N ASP A 282 -0.46 -5.78 -3.04
CA ASP A 282 0.83 -6.26 -3.54
C ASP A 282 0.88 -6.10 -5.07
N VAL A 283 1.73 -5.17 -5.53
CA VAL A 283 1.93 -4.83 -6.93
C VAL A 283 3.32 -5.22 -7.42
N THR A 284 4.01 -6.12 -6.72
CA THR A 284 5.41 -6.49 -7.01
C THR A 284 5.59 -6.97 -8.45
N LYS A 285 4.62 -7.74 -8.98
CA LYS A 285 4.69 -8.28 -10.35
C LYS A 285 4.49 -7.19 -11.40
N GLU A 286 3.49 -6.34 -11.19
CA GLU A 286 3.13 -5.21 -12.05
C GLU A 286 4.28 -4.20 -12.08
N MET A 287 4.89 -3.92 -10.93
CA MET A 287 6.02 -3.01 -10.82
C MET A 287 7.28 -3.55 -11.54
N LYS A 288 7.52 -4.87 -11.50
CA LYS A 288 8.58 -5.51 -12.31
C LYS A 288 8.34 -5.34 -13.81
N MET A 289 7.09 -5.45 -14.25
CA MET A 289 6.74 -5.24 -15.66
C MET A 289 6.88 -3.76 -16.05
N PHE A 290 6.56 -2.84 -15.15
CA PHE A 290 6.62 -1.41 -15.39
C PHE A 290 8.05 -0.84 -15.49
N LEU A 291 8.99 -1.33 -14.67
CA LEU A 291 10.36 -0.81 -14.69
C LEU A 291 11.28 -1.43 -15.76
N ASP A 292 10.89 -2.58 -16.32
CA ASP A 292 11.73 -3.46 -17.14
C ASP A 292 13.04 -3.90 -16.45
N ASN A 293 13.70 -4.93 -17.01
CA ASN A 293 15.02 -5.39 -16.55
C ASN A 293 16.06 -5.37 -17.69
N PRO A 294 16.41 -4.19 -18.24
CA PRO A 294 17.28 -4.08 -19.40
C PRO A 294 18.68 -4.68 -19.18
N ASN A 295 19.15 -4.66 -17.93
CA ASN A 295 20.47 -5.16 -17.55
C ASN A 295 20.45 -6.63 -17.08
N ASN A 296 19.32 -7.34 -17.23
CA ASN A 296 19.16 -8.75 -16.82
C ASN A 296 19.64 -9.03 -15.38
N LEU A 297 19.41 -8.07 -14.48
CA LEU A 297 19.77 -8.18 -13.06
C LEU A 297 19.19 -9.47 -12.47
N LYS A 298 20.01 -10.15 -11.68
CA LYS A 298 19.65 -11.39 -10.99
C LYS A 298 19.67 -11.16 -9.50
N ILE A 299 18.80 -11.88 -8.79
CA ILE A 299 18.75 -11.87 -7.33
C ILE A 299 20.14 -12.21 -6.78
N LYS A 300 20.70 -11.28 -6.02
CA LYS A 300 21.97 -11.41 -5.32
C LYS A 300 21.79 -12.36 -4.14
N LYS A 301 22.79 -13.21 -3.90
CA LYS A 301 22.84 -14.00 -2.67
C LYS A 301 23.32 -13.10 -1.52
N PRO A 302 22.78 -13.25 -0.31
CA PRO A 302 23.28 -12.53 0.85
C PRO A 302 24.78 -12.74 1.03
N SER A 303 25.51 -11.67 1.27
CA SER A 303 26.92 -11.73 1.66
C SER A 303 27.08 -12.24 3.10
N LYS A 304 28.31 -12.57 3.50
CA LYS A 304 28.59 -12.94 4.90
C LYS A 304 28.23 -11.81 5.88
N LYS A 305 28.43 -10.55 5.47
CA LYS A 305 28.06 -9.38 6.28
C LYS A 305 26.55 -9.29 6.42
N ASP A 306 25.82 -9.48 5.33
CA ASP A 306 24.34 -9.46 5.35
C ASP A 306 23.80 -10.52 6.31
N ILE A 307 24.32 -11.74 6.25
CA ILE A 307 23.90 -12.82 7.17
C ILE A 307 24.13 -12.42 8.64
N VAL A 308 25.30 -11.87 8.97
CA VAL A 308 25.63 -11.46 10.34
C VAL A 308 24.74 -10.31 10.80
N PHE A 309 24.58 -9.26 9.99
CA PHE A 309 23.74 -8.13 10.33
C PHE A 309 22.25 -8.48 10.44
N GLY A 310 21.77 -9.38 9.58
CA GLY A 310 20.40 -9.91 9.68
C GLY A 310 20.16 -10.63 11.01
N ILE A 311 21.12 -11.43 11.49
CA ILE A 311 21.02 -12.09 12.80
C ILE A 311 20.97 -11.05 13.94
N ILE A 312 21.87 -10.05 13.92
CA ILE A 312 21.93 -9.01 14.96
C ILE A 312 20.62 -8.22 15.02
N THR A 313 20.10 -7.82 13.86
CA THR A 313 18.87 -7.05 13.74
C THR A 313 17.67 -7.83 14.28
N ASN A 314 17.57 -9.12 13.93
CA ASN A 314 16.50 -10.00 14.40
C ASN A 314 16.61 -10.37 15.89
N GLN A 315 17.82 -10.39 16.46
CA GLN A 315 18.01 -10.63 17.89
C GLN A 315 17.72 -9.38 18.73
N ALA A 316 18.14 -8.20 18.27
CA ALA A 316 17.89 -6.95 18.97
C ALA A 316 16.40 -6.65 19.09
N SER A 317 15.59 -6.96 18.08
CA SER A 317 14.13 -6.86 18.17
C SER A 317 13.53 -7.82 19.19
N PHE A 318 14.09 -9.04 19.34
CA PHE A 318 13.64 -9.99 20.36
C PHE A 318 13.96 -9.56 21.79
N PHE A 319 15.05 -8.81 22.00
CA PHE A 319 15.41 -8.31 23.33
C PHE A 319 14.66 -7.02 23.70
N GLY A 320 14.37 -6.15 22.73
CA GLY A 320 13.52 -4.97 22.93
C GLY A 320 12.13 -5.33 23.47
N SER A 321 11.50 -6.37 22.90
CA SER A 321 10.17 -6.84 23.30
C SER A 321 10.11 -7.57 24.65
N SER A 322 11.25 -7.81 25.29
CA SER A 322 11.34 -8.47 26.62
C SER A 322 11.60 -7.50 27.78
N SER A 323 11.70 -6.20 27.48
CA SER A 323 12.06 -5.16 28.46
C SER A 323 10.91 -4.24 28.87
N SER A 324 9.68 -4.54 28.44
CA SER A 324 8.45 -3.79 28.70
C SER A 324 7.41 -4.53 29.57
N ASP A 325 7.85 -5.47 30.42
CA ASP A 325 7.01 -6.10 31.48
C ASP A 325 7.29 -5.53 32.88
#